data_AF-A0A669F363-F1
#
_entry.id   AF-A0A669F363-F1
#
_cell.length_a   1.000
_cell.length_b   1.000
_cell.length_c   1.000
_cell.angle_alpha   90.00
_cell.angle_beta   90.00
_cell.angle_gamma   90.00
#
_symmetry.space_group_name_H-M   'P 1'
#
loop_
_entity.id
_entity.type
_entity.pdbx_description
1 polymer ?
#
loop_
_entity_poly.entity_id
_entity_poly.type
_entity_poly.pdbx_seq_one_letter_code
_entity_poly.pdbx_strand_id
1 'polypeptide(L)'
;PTDGVIVVDPVQLKGKKVYVMLSCTFRYGRQDMDVMGVAFRRDLFLVTRQVYPELQDKEKLTHTKIQQKLLRKLGNNAFPFFFEFPDNLPCSIALQPGPSDVGKKCAVEFEVKAFCGENQDEKIDKQSSVHLTIRKIQFSAEDSKLVPSAETTFEFLMSEKPLHVKLSLPKETFYHGEPLKADVEITNSSSRNIKDISLSVEQVTHVILYSSDKYVKSVAKEETSDSVPSGTSLKKEYTLHPLLAYNKDRRGLALDGRLKHEDTNLASSSVRQETWLLFKGQVYRI
;
A
#
# COMPACT_ATOMS: atom_id res chain seq x y z
N PRO A 1 1.03 -0.33 -16.32
CA PRO A 1 0.17 -1.19 -17.17
C PRO A 1 0.43 -2.67 -16.83
N THR A 2 -0.52 -3.57 -17.14
CA THR A 2 -0.34 -5.03 -17.04
C THR A 2 -0.44 -5.63 -18.43
N ASP A 3 0.60 -6.34 -18.88
CA ASP A 3 0.63 -7.03 -20.17
C ASP A 3 0.90 -8.53 -20.01
N GLY A 4 0.36 -9.33 -20.92
CA GLY A 4 0.56 -10.77 -20.91
C GLY A 4 0.08 -11.45 -22.18
N VAL A 5 0.20 -12.78 -22.19
CA VAL A 5 -0.25 -13.67 -23.28
C VAL A 5 -0.94 -14.87 -22.67
N ILE A 6 -2.05 -15.30 -23.27
CA ILE A 6 -2.79 -16.50 -22.90
C ILE A 6 -2.69 -17.51 -24.03
N VAL A 7 -2.43 -18.76 -23.66
CA VAL A 7 -2.49 -19.89 -24.58
C VAL A 7 -3.83 -20.55 -24.42
N VAL A 8 -4.52 -20.77 -25.54
CA VAL A 8 -5.83 -21.39 -25.61
C VAL A 8 -5.70 -22.78 -26.22
N ASP A 9 -6.39 -23.77 -25.67
CA ASP A 9 -6.57 -25.06 -26.33
C ASP A 9 -7.87 -25.02 -27.16
N PRO A 10 -7.81 -24.99 -28.51
CA PRO A 10 -8.98 -24.92 -29.36
C PRO A 10 -9.93 -26.10 -29.19
N VAL A 11 -9.39 -27.28 -28.83
CA VAL A 11 -10.17 -28.51 -28.66
C VAL A 11 -11.06 -28.42 -27.42
N GLN A 12 -10.53 -27.86 -26.33
CA GLN A 12 -11.28 -27.67 -25.09
C GLN A 12 -12.25 -26.50 -25.17
N LEU A 13 -11.97 -25.52 -26.02
CA LEU A 13 -12.77 -24.30 -26.12
C LEU A 13 -14.19 -24.55 -26.65
N LYS A 14 -14.38 -25.56 -27.52
CA LYS A 14 -15.68 -25.95 -28.09
C LYS A 14 -16.53 -24.77 -28.59
N GLY A 15 -15.91 -23.76 -29.21
CA GLY A 15 -16.58 -22.57 -29.74
C GLY A 15 -16.90 -21.47 -28.72
N LYS A 16 -16.49 -21.62 -27.45
CA LYS A 16 -16.61 -20.57 -26.43
C LYS A 16 -15.63 -19.42 -26.67
N LYS A 17 -15.86 -18.30 -26.01
CA LYS A 17 -14.98 -17.14 -26.02
C LYS A 17 -14.08 -17.15 -24.80
N VAL A 18 -12.91 -16.55 -24.90
CA VAL A 18 -11.97 -16.37 -23.79
C VAL A 18 -11.95 -14.92 -23.41
N TYR A 19 -12.14 -14.68 -22.12
CA TYR A 19 -12.11 -13.37 -21.50
C TYR A 19 -10.96 -13.28 -20.50
N VAL A 20 -10.41 -12.09 -20.37
CA VAL A 20 -9.48 -11.74 -19.31
C VAL A 20 -10.04 -10.56 -18.55
N MET A 21 -10.02 -10.68 -17.24
CA MET A 21 -10.57 -9.72 -16.31
C MET A 21 -9.47 -9.25 -15.38
N LEU A 22 -9.28 -7.93 -15.31
CA LEU A 22 -8.48 -7.29 -14.28
C LEU A 22 -9.42 -6.71 -13.24
N SER A 23 -9.22 -7.10 -11.98
CA SER A 23 -10.01 -6.63 -10.85
C SER A 23 -9.12 -6.01 -9.79
N CYS A 24 -9.59 -4.91 -9.20
CA CYS A 24 -9.12 -4.36 -7.93
C CYS A 24 -10.24 -4.49 -6.93
N THR A 25 -10.03 -5.24 -5.87
CA THR A 25 -11.07 -5.55 -4.90
C THR A 25 -10.60 -5.15 -3.52
N PHE A 26 -11.44 -4.40 -2.80
CA PHE A 26 -11.32 -4.23 -1.37
C PHE A 26 -12.06 -5.36 -0.66
N ARG A 27 -11.38 -6.06 0.23
CA ARG A 27 -11.95 -7.10 1.11
C ARG A 27 -11.84 -6.65 2.54
N TYR A 28 -12.90 -6.83 3.32
CA TYR A 28 -12.98 -6.58 4.75
C TYR A 28 -13.69 -7.75 5.42
N GLY A 29 -13.26 -8.24 6.58
CA GLY A 29 -13.92 -9.35 7.27
C GLY A 29 -13.51 -10.74 6.76
N ARG A 30 -14.35 -11.77 6.99
CA ARG A 30 -14.06 -13.17 6.62
C ARG A 30 -14.71 -13.54 5.29
N GLN A 31 -14.09 -14.49 4.57
CA GLN A 31 -14.55 -14.95 3.25
C GLN A 31 -15.84 -15.79 3.30
N ASP A 32 -16.12 -16.44 4.44
CA ASP A 32 -17.28 -17.31 4.68
C ASP A 32 -18.52 -16.57 5.18
N MET A 33 -18.40 -15.28 5.49
CA MET A 33 -19.46 -14.43 6.05
C MET A 33 -20.23 -13.63 4.98
N ASP A 34 -20.08 -13.94 3.70
CA ASP A 34 -20.83 -13.34 2.57
C ASP A 34 -22.33 -13.75 2.55
N VAL A 35 -22.96 -13.84 3.73
CA VAL A 35 -24.36 -14.21 3.92
C VAL A 35 -24.98 -13.18 4.88
N MET A 36 -26.18 -12.68 4.55
CA MET A 36 -26.94 -11.64 5.26
C MET A 36 -26.73 -10.16 4.85
N GLY A 37 -26.44 -9.88 3.57
CA GLY A 37 -26.70 -8.55 2.99
C GLY A 37 -25.68 -7.43 3.30
N VAL A 38 -24.56 -7.73 3.96
CA VAL A 38 -23.41 -6.81 4.07
C VAL A 38 -22.32 -7.29 3.12
N ALA A 39 -22.05 -6.51 2.06
CA ALA A 39 -20.99 -6.85 1.11
C ALA A 39 -19.60 -6.59 1.72
N PHE A 40 -18.97 -7.66 2.20
CA PHE A 40 -17.60 -7.67 2.76
C PHE A 40 -16.51 -7.56 1.67
N ARG A 41 -16.94 -7.60 0.42
CA ARG A 41 -16.14 -7.44 -0.78
C ARG A 41 -16.71 -6.31 -1.62
N ARG A 42 -15.87 -5.36 -2.01
CA ARG A 42 -16.22 -4.29 -2.96
C ARG A 42 -15.22 -4.25 -4.09
N ASP A 43 -15.69 -4.41 -5.31
CA ASP A 43 -14.84 -4.22 -6.49
C ASP A 43 -14.67 -2.71 -6.71
N LEU A 44 -13.44 -2.23 -6.53
CA LEU A 44 -13.05 -0.83 -6.75
C LEU A 44 -12.82 -0.55 -8.24
N PHE A 45 -12.40 -1.58 -8.97
CA PHE A 45 -12.18 -1.56 -10.40
C PHE A 45 -12.39 -2.94 -10.98
N LEU A 46 -13.04 -3.00 -12.15
CA LEU A 46 -13.26 -4.22 -12.89
C LEU A 46 -13.24 -3.88 -14.37
N VAL A 47 -12.40 -4.56 -15.13
CA VAL A 47 -12.39 -4.46 -16.59
C VAL A 47 -12.23 -5.84 -17.18
N THR A 48 -13.09 -6.18 -18.13
CA THR A 48 -13.07 -7.45 -18.84
C THR A 48 -12.80 -7.18 -20.31
N ARG A 49 -11.91 -7.96 -20.92
CA ARG A 49 -11.60 -7.91 -22.35
C ARG A 49 -11.72 -9.29 -22.96
N GLN A 50 -12.36 -9.36 -24.12
CA GLN A 50 -12.35 -10.57 -24.93
C GLN A 50 -10.98 -10.71 -25.60
N VAL A 51 -10.35 -11.85 -25.41
CA VAL A 51 -9.04 -12.19 -25.98
C VAL A 51 -9.19 -13.19 -27.12
N TYR A 52 -10.19 -14.07 -27.05
CA TYR A 52 -10.56 -14.96 -28.14
C TYR A 52 -12.08 -15.01 -28.33
N PRO A 53 -12.61 -14.99 -29.57
CA PRO A 53 -11.88 -14.65 -30.80
C PRO A 53 -11.37 -13.20 -30.74
N GLU A 54 -10.24 -12.91 -31.38
CA GLU A 54 -9.67 -11.56 -31.41
C GLU A 54 -10.64 -10.61 -32.11
N LEU A 55 -10.95 -9.48 -31.46
CA LEU A 55 -11.86 -8.47 -32.00
C LEU A 55 -11.15 -7.42 -32.87
N GLN A 56 -9.81 -7.33 -32.76
CA GLN A 56 -8.98 -6.39 -33.51
C GLN A 56 -8.08 -7.16 -34.46
N ASP A 57 -7.82 -6.57 -35.63
CA ASP A 57 -6.86 -7.13 -36.58
C ASP A 57 -5.48 -7.27 -35.94
N LYS A 58 -4.85 -8.45 -36.08
CA LYS A 58 -3.50 -8.76 -35.59
C LYS A 58 -2.47 -7.71 -36.00
N GLU A 59 -2.64 -7.09 -37.18
CA GLU A 59 -1.71 -6.10 -37.74
C GLU A 59 -1.80 -4.71 -37.09
N LYS A 60 -2.92 -4.39 -36.42
CA LYS A 60 -3.14 -3.10 -35.75
C LYS A 60 -2.75 -3.14 -34.26
N LEU A 61 -2.51 -4.33 -33.72
CA LEU A 61 -2.15 -4.50 -32.31
C LEU A 61 -0.68 -4.15 -32.08
N THR A 62 -0.43 -3.09 -31.31
CA THR A 62 0.92 -2.75 -30.85
C THR A 62 1.29 -3.68 -29.69
N HIS A 63 2.28 -4.54 -29.89
CA HIS A 63 2.72 -5.51 -28.89
C HIS A 63 3.97 -5.03 -28.13
N THR A 64 4.05 -5.36 -26.84
CA THR A 64 5.28 -5.18 -26.08
C THR A 64 6.38 -6.12 -26.58
N LYS A 65 7.66 -5.79 -26.34
CA LYS A 65 8.80 -6.65 -26.71
C LYS A 65 8.68 -8.06 -26.10
N ILE A 66 8.06 -8.18 -24.93
CA ILE A 66 7.82 -9.45 -24.24
C ILE A 66 6.72 -10.23 -24.95
N GLN A 67 5.59 -9.61 -25.25
CA GLN A 67 4.50 -10.25 -26.00
C GLN A 67 4.98 -10.78 -27.34
N GLN A 68 5.75 -10.01 -28.11
CA GLN A 68 6.32 -10.47 -29.39
C GLN A 68 7.15 -11.76 -29.24
N LYS A 69 8.00 -11.83 -28.21
CA LYS A 69 8.81 -13.03 -27.91
C LYS A 69 7.94 -14.22 -27.52
N LEU A 70 6.92 -13.99 -26.67
CA LEU A 70 6.01 -15.04 -26.21
C LEU A 70 5.14 -15.58 -27.34
N LEU A 71 4.59 -14.72 -28.20
CA LEU A 71 3.79 -15.11 -29.35
C LEU A 71 4.60 -15.98 -30.33
N ARG A 72 5.85 -15.59 -30.62
CA ARG A 72 6.75 -16.41 -31.45
C ARG A 72 7.06 -17.77 -30.83
N LYS A 73 7.17 -17.85 -29.50
CA LYS A 73 7.50 -19.09 -28.79
C LYS A 73 6.31 -20.03 -28.61
N LEU A 74 5.13 -19.48 -28.34
CA LEU A 74 3.92 -20.22 -27.96
C LEU A 74 3.03 -20.58 -29.16
N GLY A 75 3.27 -19.94 -30.32
CA GLY A 75 2.63 -20.30 -31.58
C GLY A 75 1.24 -19.69 -31.78
N ASN A 76 0.47 -20.27 -32.69
CA ASN A 76 -0.74 -19.66 -33.25
C ASN A 76 -1.94 -19.56 -32.29
N ASN A 77 -1.91 -20.31 -31.18
CA ASN A 77 -2.96 -20.32 -30.17
C ASN A 77 -2.65 -19.43 -28.97
N ALA A 78 -1.66 -18.54 -29.12
CA ALA A 78 -1.27 -17.57 -28.12
C ALA A 78 -1.86 -16.20 -28.46
N PHE A 79 -2.55 -15.61 -27.50
CA PHE A 79 -3.32 -14.38 -27.67
C PHE A 79 -2.90 -13.34 -26.62
N PRO A 80 -2.47 -12.13 -27.03
CA PRO A 80 -1.99 -11.12 -26.11
C PRO A 80 -3.14 -10.39 -25.42
N PHE A 81 -2.90 -9.92 -24.20
CA PHE A 81 -3.79 -9.01 -23.49
C PHE A 81 -2.99 -7.87 -22.84
N PHE A 82 -3.67 -6.76 -22.64
CA PHE A 82 -3.11 -5.55 -22.06
C PHE A 82 -4.17 -4.82 -21.25
N PHE A 83 -3.79 -4.27 -20.10
CA PHE A 83 -4.62 -3.41 -19.27
C PHE A 83 -3.85 -2.18 -18.81
N GLU A 84 -4.51 -1.04 -18.89
CA GLU A 84 -4.05 0.20 -18.25
C GLU A 84 -4.73 0.33 -16.90
N PHE A 85 -3.95 0.72 -15.90
CA PHE A 85 -4.52 1.06 -14.61
C PHE A 85 -4.92 2.52 -14.64
N PRO A 86 -6.15 2.85 -14.23
CA PRO A 86 -6.48 4.21 -13.85
C PRO A 86 -5.53 4.70 -12.75
N ASP A 87 -5.13 5.96 -12.82
CA ASP A 87 -4.17 6.55 -11.87
C ASP A 87 -4.73 6.63 -10.44
N ASN A 88 -6.06 6.65 -10.30
CA ASN A 88 -6.77 6.80 -9.03
C ASN A 88 -6.91 5.51 -8.21
N LEU A 89 -6.37 4.38 -8.68
CA LEU A 89 -6.47 3.12 -7.94
C LEU A 89 -5.46 3.06 -6.79
N PRO A 90 -5.87 2.59 -5.60
CA PRO A 90 -4.96 2.42 -4.47
C PRO A 90 -3.88 1.36 -4.76
N CYS A 91 -2.79 1.40 -4.02
CA CYS A 91 -1.78 0.35 -4.05
C CYS A 91 -2.28 -0.92 -3.36
N SER A 92 -1.61 -2.04 -3.62
CA SER A 92 -1.87 -3.30 -2.91
C SER A 92 -1.42 -3.16 -1.46
N ILE A 93 -2.38 -3.06 -0.55
CA ILE A 93 -2.15 -2.84 0.90
C ILE A 93 -3.04 -3.81 1.67
N ALA A 94 -2.55 -4.32 2.79
CA ALA A 94 -3.30 -5.14 3.72
C ALA A 94 -3.10 -4.68 5.16
N LEU A 95 -4.15 -4.69 5.98
CA LEU A 95 -4.02 -4.51 7.43
C LEU A 95 -3.63 -5.84 8.07
N GLN A 96 -2.63 -5.78 8.94
CA GLN A 96 -2.15 -6.91 9.72
C GLN A 96 -3.25 -7.38 10.69
N PRO A 97 -3.70 -8.64 10.60
CA PRO A 97 -4.67 -9.18 11.54
C PRO A 97 -4.05 -9.32 12.93
N GLY A 98 -4.88 -9.22 13.97
CA GLY A 98 -4.46 -9.60 15.31
C GLY A 98 -4.45 -11.12 15.51
N PRO A 99 -3.83 -11.65 16.57
CA PRO A 99 -3.84 -13.08 16.88
C PRO A 99 -5.24 -13.70 16.98
N SER A 100 -6.23 -12.92 17.42
CA SER A 100 -7.64 -13.33 17.54
C SER A 100 -8.47 -13.13 16.26
N ASP A 101 -7.90 -12.53 15.21
CA ASP A 101 -8.60 -12.20 13.95
C ASP A 101 -8.41 -13.28 12.87
N VAL A 102 -8.35 -14.55 13.27
CA VAL A 102 -8.17 -15.67 12.34
C VAL A 102 -9.25 -15.65 11.26
N GLY A 103 -8.82 -15.67 9.99
CA GLY A 103 -9.67 -15.65 8.81
C GLY A 103 -10.19 -14.27 8.40
N LYS A 104 -10.01 -13.22 9.21
CA LYS A 104 -10.39 -11.85 8.82
C LYS A 104 -9.31 -11.22 7.96
N LYS A 105 -9.72 -10.52 6.91
CA LYS A 105 -8.85 -9.83 5.97
C LYS A 105 -9.36 -8.42 5.75
N CYS A 106 -8.47 -7.44 5.81
CA CYS A 106 -8.76 -6.07 5.36
C CYS A 106 -7.68 -5.69 4.35
N ALA A 107 -7.96 -5.78 3.05
CA ALA A 107 -6.93 -5.60 2.02
C ALA A 107 -7.50 -5.09 0.69
N VAL A 108 -6.67 -4.36 -0.02
CA VAL A 108 -6.82 -4.04 -1.44
C VAL A 108 -5.98 -5.03 -2.23
N GLU A 109 -6.64 -5.81 -3.09
CA GLU A 109 -6.00 -6.85 -3.89
C GLU A 109 -6.26 -6.65 -5.36
N PHE A 110 -5.26 -6.99 -6.18
CA PHE A 110 -5.38 -7.00 -7.62
C PHE A 110 -5.30 -8.43 -8.13
N GLU A 111 -6.22 -8.79 -9.01
CA GLU A 111 -6.29 -10.12 -9.61
C GLU A 111 -6.54 -10.02 -11.11
N VAL A 112 -5.74 -10.76 -11.87
CA VAL A 112 -5.97 -11.05 -13.28
C VAL A 112 -6.57 -12.44 -13.38
N LYS A 113 -7.77 -12.53 -13.95
CA LYS A 113 -8.49 -13.79 -14.12
C LYS A 113 -8.80 -14.02 -15.59
N ALA A 114 -8.46 -15.19 -16.11
CA ALA A 114 -8.87 -15.61 -17.44
C ALA A 114 -9.91 -16.73 -17.34
N PHE A 115 -10.92 -16.69 -18.19
CA PHE A 115 -12.02 -17.67 -18.17
C PHE A 115 -12.67 -17.83 -19.55
N CYS A 116 -13.31 -18.98 -19.73
CA CYS A 116 -14.11 -19.29 -20.91
C CYS A 116 -15.61 -19.03 -20.64
N GLY A 117 -16.32 -18.44 -21.60
CA GLY A 117 -17.76 -18.18 -21.49
C GLY A 117 -18.39 -17.86 -22.85
N GLU A 118 -19.71 -17.86 -22.93
CA GLU A 118 -20.43 -17.41 -24.14
C GLU A 118 -20.49 -15.88 -24.20
N ASN A 119 -20.65 -15.26 -23.02
CA ASN A 119 -20.72 -13.81 -22.81
C ASN A 119 -19.81 -13.40 -21.63
N GLN A 120 -19.44 -12.12 -21.59
CA GLN A 120 -18.56 -11.57 -20.55
C GLN A 120 -19.19 -11.57 -19.14
N ASP A 121 -20.52 -11.51 -19.06
CA ASP A 121 -21.29 -11.38 -17.81
C ASP A 121 -21.78 -12.74 -17.27
N GLU A 122 -21.40 -13.84 -17.92
CA GLU A 122 -21.79 -15.18 -17.52
C GLU A 122 -21.09 -15.60 -16.22
N LYS A 123 -21.76 -16.44 -15.43
CA LYS A 123 -21.19 -16.97 -14.19
C LYS A 123 -19.91 -17.75 -14.51
N ILE A 124 -18.78 -17.22 -14.06
CA ILE A 124 -17.47 -17.81 -14.33
C ILE A 124 -17.38 -19.21 -13.71
N ASP A 125 -17.17 -20.22 -14.54
CA ASP A 125 -16.88 -21.57 -14.09
C ASP A 125 -15.47 -21.64 -13.46
N LYS A 126 -15.38 -22.25 -12.28
CA LYS A 126 -14.12 -22.39 -11.53
C LYS A 126 -13.17 -23.38 -12.18
N GLN A 127 -13.68 -24.38 -12.92
CA GLN A 127 -12.84 -25.41 -13.55
C GLN A 127 -12.18 -24.90 -14.84
N SER A 128 -12.86 -24.01 -15.57
CA SER A 128 -12.36 -23.40 -16.80
C SER A 128 -11.86 -21.95 -16.61
N SER A 129 -11.44 -21.60 -15.40
CA SER A 129 -10.82 -20.31 -15.12
C SER A 129 -9.48 -20.44 -14.40
N VAL A 130 -8.57 -19.55 -14.75
CA VAL A 130 -7.27 -19.40 -14.09
C VAL A 130 -7.17 -17.99 -13.54
N HIS A 131 -6.53 -17.82 -12.39
CA HIS A 131 -6.38 -16.51 -11.77
C HIS A 131 -4.97 -16.33 -11.22
N LEU A 132 -4.49 -15.09 -11.28
CA LEU A 132 -3.18 -14.66 -10.83
C LEU A 132 -3.32 -13.37 -10.03
N THR A 133 -2.92 -13.41 -8.76
CA THR A 133 -2.80 -12.21 -7.94
C THR A 133 -1.58 -11.41 -8.37
N ILE A 134 -1.75 -10.11 -8.56
CA ILE A 134 -0.69 -9.16 -8.90
C ILE A 134 -0.62 -8.06 -7.83
N ARG A 135 0.46 -7.28 -7.84
CA ARG A 135 0.63 -6.13 -6.93
C ARG A 135 0.78 -4.84 -7.71
N LYS A 136 0.05 -3.82 -7.26
CA LYS A 136 0.32 -2.41 -7.60
C LYS A 136 1.15 -1.84 -6.46
N ILE A 137 2.43 -1.63 -6.71
CA ILE A 137 3.37 -0.98 -5.78
C ILE A 137 3.68 0.43 -6.26
N GLN A 138 3.99 1.31 -5.33
CA GLN A 138 4.39 2.67 -5.63
C GLN A 138 5.86 2.83 -5.27
N PHE A 139 6.63 3.36 -6.20
CA PHE A 139 8.00 3.78 -5.94
C PHE A 139 8.02 5.27 -5.62
N SER A 140 8.95 5.67 -4.76
CA SER A 140 9.23 7.09 -4.55
C SER A 140 9.83 7.70 -5.81
N ALA A 141 9.59 9.00 -6.01
CA ALA A 141 10.38 9.79 -6.94
C ALA A 141 11.83 9.95 -6.41
N GLU A 142 12.71 10.54 -7.21
CA GLU A 142 14.07 10.88 -6.79
C GLU A 142 14.07 11.75 -5.52
N ASP A 143 15.09 11.55 -4.69
CA ASP A 143 15.24 12.24 -3.41
C ASP A 143 15.17 13.76 -3.59
N SER A 144 14.16 14.38 -2.99
CA SER A 144 14.08 15.83 -2.91
C SER A 144 15.24 16.33 -2.03
N LYS A 145 15.87 17.45 -2.41
CA LYS A 145 16.91 18.10 -1.58
C LYS A 145 16.31 18.83 -0.37
N LEU A 146 15.02 18.62 -0.09
CA LEU A 146 14.34 19.27 1.03
C LEU A 146 14.62 18.49 2.30
N VAL A 147 14.96 19.23 3.35
CA VAL A 147 15.23 18.72 4.70
C VAL A 147 14.00 19.05 5.54
N PRO A 148 13.16 18.07 5.90
CA PRO A 148 11.99 18.33 6.72
C PRO A 148 12.41 18.87 8.08
N SER A 149 11.75 19.93 8.53
CA SER A 149 11.93 20.47 9.88
C SER A 149 10.59 20.94 10.43
N ALA A 150 10.34 20.66 11.71
CA ALA A 150 9.21 21.16 12.46
C ALA A 150 9.70 21.80 13.75
N GLU A 151 9.12 22.94 14.12
CA GLU A 151 9.41 23.62 15.37
C GLU A 151 8.11 23.91 16.12
N THR A 152 8.17 23.88 17.44
CA THR A 152 7.02 24.16 18.31
C THR A 152 7.52 24.83 19.58
N THR A 153 6.73 25.79 20.04
CA THR A 153 6.98 26.56 21.25
C THR A 153 5.91 26.22 22.28
N PHE A 154 6.33 25.81 23.47
CA PHE A 154 5.46 25.51 24.60
C PHE A 154 5.58 26.59 25.65
N GLU A 155 4.44 27.16 26.03
CA GLU A 155 4.33 28.09 27.15
C GLU A 155 3.69 27.36 28.33
N PHE A 156 4.20 27.63 29.54
CA PHE A 156 3.72 26.99 30.75
C PHE A 156 3.16 28.01 31.72
N LEU A 157 2.04 27.67 32.36
CA LEU A 157 1.53 28.45 33.48
C LEU A 157 2.60 28.56 34.58
N MET A 158 2.83 29.79 35.06
CA MET A 158 3.89 30.17 36.02
C MET A 158 5.33 30.14 35.47
N SER A 159 5.52 30.14 34.15
CA SER A 159 6.82 30.37 33.50
C SER A 159 6.72 31.58 32.59
N GLU A 160 7.56 32.60 32.81
CA GLU A 160 7.58 33.80 31.96
C GLU A 160 8.23 33.55 30.59
N LYS A 161 9.00 32.47 30.47
CA LYS A 161 9.75 32.11 29.27
C LYS A 161 9.33 30.75 28.71
N PRO A 162 9.40 30.55 27.39
CA PRO A 162 8.93 29.34 26.73
C PRO A 162 9.98 28.23 26.66
N LEU A 163 9.52 27.05 26.25
CA LEU A 163 10.32 25.93 25.79
C LEU A 163 10.22 25.83 24.26
N HIS A 164 11.34 25.88 23.56
CA HIS A 164 11.37 25.65 22.11
C HIS A 164 11.87 24.25 21.80
N VAL A 165 11.17 23.55 20.92
CA VAL A 165 11.54 22.22 20.43
C VAL A 165 11.55 22.26 18.91
N LYS A 166 12.63 21.78 18.32
CA LYS A 166 12.81 21.64 16.87
C LYS A 166 13.24 20.21 16.57
N LEU A 167 12.59 19.61 15.57
CA LEU A 167 12.98 18.33 15.00
C LEU A 167 13.29 18.51 13.52
N SER A 168 14.39 17.93 13.06
CA SER A 168 14.78 17.92 11.66
C SER A 168 15.15 16.51 11.19
N LEU A 169 14.87 16.20 9.93
CA LEU A 169 15.22 14.94 9.28
C LEU A 169 16.16 15.20 8.11
N PRO A 170 17.13 14.33 7.82
CA PRO A 170 18.11 14.56 6.74
C PRO A 170 17.48 14.55 5.34
N LYS A 171 16.32 13.90 5.18
CA LYS A 171 15.59 13.79 3.92
C LYS A 171 14.12 13.51 4.15
N GLU A 172 13.32 13.70 3.10
CA GLU A 172 11.87 13.52 3.11
C GLU A 172 11.44 12.06 2.90
N THR A 173 12.18 11.31 2.09
CA THR A 173 11.83 9.93 1.71
C THR A 173 12.85 8.93 2.26
N PHE A 174 12.36 7.86 2.86
CA PHE A 174 13.18 6.78 3.40
C PHE A 174 12.80 5.45 2.74
N TYR A 175 13.80 4.62 2.48
CA TYR A 175 13.56 3.26 1.98
C TYR A 175 13.32 2.29 3.14
N HIS A 176 12.55 1.23 2.88
CA HIS A 176 12.38 0.15 3.86
C HIS A 176 13.74 -0.44 4.24
N GLY A 177 13.98 -0.63 5.54
CA GLY A 177 15.26 -1.12 6.05
C GLY A 177 16.24 -0.01 6.43
N GLU A 178 16.06 1.20 5.93
CA GLU A 178 16.93 2.34 6.23
C GLU A 178 16.64 2.88 7.65
N PRO A 179 17.67 3.14 8.47
CA PRO A 179 17.50 3.79 9.77
C PRO A 179 17.10 5.26 9.59
N LEU A 180 16.11 5.70 10.37
CA LEU A 180 15.66 7.09 10.39
C LEU A 180 16.46 7.85 11.45
N LYS A 181 17.30 8.78 11.00
CA LYS A 181 18.05 9.69 11.88
C LYS A 181 17.30 11.00 12.04
N ALA A 182 17.09 11.43 13.27
CA ALA A 182 16.32 12.62 13.58
C ALA A 182 17.11 13.54 14.53
N ASP A 183 17.33 14.77 14.09
CA ASP A 183 18.01 15.80 14.87
C ASP A 183 17.00 16.55 15.73
N VAL A 184 17.15 16.44 17.05
CA VAL A 184 16.32 17.13 18.04
C VAL A 184 17.12 18.26 18.65
N GLU A 185 16.58 19.47 18.61
CA GLU A 185 17.09 20.66 19.28
C GLU A 185 16.04 21.19 20.24
N ILE A 186 16.39 21.26 21.52
CA ILE A 186 15.52 21.74 22.59
C ILE A 186 16.20 22.91 23.27
N THR A 187 15.53 24.05 23.32
CA THR A 187 15.97 25.24 24.06
C THR A 187 14.98 25.50 25.18
N ASN A 188 15.34 25.09 26.40
CA ASN A 188 14.47 25.21 27.57
C ASN A 188 14.74 26.50 28.33
N SER A 189 14.07 27.58 27.93
CA SER A 189 14.11 28.84 28.70
C SER A 189 13.08 28.88 29.83
N SER A 190 12.23 27.86 29.95
CA SER A 190 11.14 27.80 30.92
C SER A 190 11.63 27.49 32.33
N SER A 191 10.79 27.71 33.33
CA SER A 191 11.07 27.34 34.73
C SER A 191 10.93 25.84 35.04
N ARG A 192 10.57 25.00 34.07
CA ARG A 192 10.31 23.56 34.25
C ARG A 192 11.45 22.69 33.73
N ASN A 193 11.69 21.57 34.40
CA ASN A 193 12.66 20.56 33.94
C ASN A 193 11.97 19.51 33.07
N ILE A 194 12.56 19.20 31.91
CA ILE A 194 12.14 18.08 31.05
C ILE A 194 12.85 16.82 31.54
N LYS A 195 12.08 15.80 31.90
CA LYS A 195 12.61 14.56 32.48
C LYS A 195 12.78 13.44 31.47
N ASP A 196 11.79 13.32 30.57
CA ASP A 196 11.70 12.21 29.63
C ASP A 196 11.53 12.76 28.22
N ILE A 197 12.31 12.24 27.29
CA ILE A 197 12.17 12.51 25.85
C ILE A 197 11.91 11.17 25.18
N SER A 198 10.88 11.10 24.35
CA SER A 198 10.59 9.92 23.55
C SER A 198 10.32 10.33 22.11
N LEU A 199 10.87 9.56 21.18
CA LEU A 199 10.63 9.71 19.76
C LEU A 199 9.80 8.53 19.28
N SER A 200 8.88 8.76 18.37
CA SER A 200 8.14 7.68 17.73
C SER A 200 7.91 7.93 16.26
N VAL A 201 8.01 6.87 15.47
CA VAL A 201 7.52 6.85 14.10
C VAL A 201 6.08 6.33 14.13
N GLU A 202 5.13 7.12 13.68
CA GLU A 202 3.72 6.71 13.58
C GLU A 202 3.31 6.40 12.13
N GLN A 203 2.71 5.24 11.94
CA GLN A 203 1.98 4.91 10.73
C GLN A 203 0.53 5.38 10.87
N VAL A 204 0.16 6.30 9.98
CA VAL A 204 -1.19 6.81 9.85
C VAL A 204 -1.84 6.14 8.64
N THR A 205 -2.89 5.35 8.88
CA THR A 205 -3.65 4.67 7.83
C THR A 205 -5.07 5.21 7.77
N HIS A 206 -5.43 5.80 6.64
CA HIS A 206 -6.82 6.15 6.38
C HIS A 206 -7.47 5.08 5.49
N VAL A 207 -8.58 4.53 5.96
CA VAL A 207 -9.40 3.57 5.21
C VAL A 207 -10.65 4.32 4.75
N ILE A 208 -10.85 4.44 3.45
CA ILE A 208 -11.93 5.23 2.87
C ILE A 208 -12.76 4.31 1.99
N LEU A 209 -13.95 3.92 2.44
CA LEU A 209 -14.83 3.05 1.64
C LEU A 209 -16.31 3.36 1.84
N TYR A 210 -16.79 3.21 3.07
CA TYR A 210 -18.15 3.57 3.51
C TYR A 210 -18.10 4.77 4.45
N SER A 211 -17.11 4.78 5.34
CA SER A 211 -16.70 5.89 6.19
C SER A 211 -15.23 6.24 5.91
N SER A 212 -14.82 7.41 6.41
CA SER A 212 -13.42 7.84 6.39
C SER A 212 -12.80 7.55 7.76
N ASP A 213 -12.30 6.35 7.95
CA ASP A 213 -11.70 5.92 9.21
C ASP A 213 -10.20 6.24 9.22
N LYS A 214 -9.68 6.64 10.40
CA LYS A 214 -8.24 6.92 10.60
C LYS A 214 -7.71 6.02 11.71
N TYR A 215 -6.68 5.25 11.39
CA TYR A 215 -5.92 4.43 12.32
C TYR A 215 -4.53 5.02 12.48
N VAL A 216 -4.07 5.18 13.72
CA VAL A 216 -2.72 5.64 14.03
C VAL A 216 -2.05 4.58 14.90
N LYS A 217 -0.87 4.13 14.47
CA LYS A 217 -0.08 3.12 15.18
C LYS A 217 1.38 3.53 15.13
N SER A 218 2.03 3.69 16.29
CA SER A 218 3.49 3.77 16.35
C SER A 218 4.09 2.50 15.71
N VAL A 219 5.12 2.59 14.87
CA VAL A 219 5.87 1.46 14.28
C VAL A 219 7.31 1.40 14.76
N ALA A 220 7.82 2.49 15.31
CA ALA A 220 9.04 2.53 16.10
C ALA A 220 8.85 3.52 17.24
N LYS A 221 9.47 3.25 18.38
CA LYS A 221 9.54 4.16 19.51
C LYS A 221 10.93 4.04 20.14
N GLU A 222 11.52 5.17 20.45
CA GLU A 222 12.79 5.27 21.18
C GLU A 222 12.50 6.10 22.44
N GLU A 223 12.79 5.53 23.61
CA GLU A 223 12.72 6.24 24.88
C GLU A 223 14.14 6.58 25.32
N THR A 224 14.39 7.83 25.67
CA THR A 224 15.73 8.32 25.99
C THR A 224 15.86 8.59 27.48
N SER A 225 17.08 8.48 28.00
CA SER A 225 17.41 8.90 29.37
C SER A 225 17.83 10.37 29.45
N ASP A 226 17.62 11.13 28.37
CA ASP A 226 18.05 12.52 28.28
C ASP A 226 17.05 13.43 29.01
N SER A 227 17.58 14.40 29.75
CA SER A 227 16.79 15.39 30.47
C SER A 227 17.29 16.78 30.11
N VAL A 228 16.39 17.78 30.12
CA VAL A 228 16.72 19.18 29.83
C VAL A 228 16.27 20.04 31.00
N PRO A 229 17.19 20.34 31.94
CA PRO A 229 16.91 21.26 33.04
C PRO A 229 16.51 22.67 32.56
N SER A 230 15.81 23.40 33.41
CA SER A 230 15.49 24.81 33.23
C SER A 230 16.74 25.64 32.90
N GLY A 231 16.65 26.49 31.88
CA GLY A 231 17.73 27.37 31.42
C GLY A 231 18.80 26.72 30.56
N THR A 232 18.62 25.46 30.15
CA THR A 232 19.61 24.71 29.34
C THR A 232 19.08 24.35 27.95
N SER A 233 19.97 23.85 27.08
CA SER A 233 19.61 23.35 25.76
C SER A 233 20.19 21.96 25.50
N LEU A 234 19.54 21.21 24.62
CA LEU A 234 19.95 19.90 24.13
C LEU A 234 19.95 19.92 22.61
N LYS A 235 21.02 19.42 22.00
CA LYS A 235 21.07 19.13 20.55
C LYS A 235 21.64 17.73 20.36
N LYS A 236 20.84 16.81 19.85
CA LYS A 236 21.20 15.39 19.75
C LYS A 236 20.51 14.72 18.56
N GLU A 237 21.24 13.84 17.88
CA GLU A 237 20.71 12.95 16.84
C GLU A 237 20.20 11.65 17.49
N TYR A 238 19.00 11.23 17.14
CA TYR A 238 18.40 9.95 17.54
C TYR A 238 18.14 9.08 16.32
N THR A 239 18.27 7.75 16.47
CA THR A 239 18.06 6.80 15.36
C THR A 239 16.89 5.86 15.67
N LEU A 240 15.89 5.82 14.78
CA LEU A 240 14.74 4.91 14.87
C LEU A 240 14.78 3.87 13.75
N HIS A 241 14.27 2.67 14.04
CA HIS A 241 14.24 1.53 13.11
C HIS A 241 12.80 1.08 12.83
N PRO A 242 12.08 1.73 11.89
CA PRO A 242 10.70 1.37 11.54
C PRO A 242 10.66 0.08 10.70
N LEU A 243 10.88 -1.07 11.33
CA LEU A 243 10.91 -2.37 10.67
C LEU A 243 9.70 -3.23 11.03
N LEU A 244 9.15 -3.94 10.04
CA LEU A 244 8.09 -4.92 10.30
C LEU A 244 8.57 -6.05 11.25
N ALA A 245 9.86 -6.38 11.23
CA ALA A 245 10.44 -7.41 12.08
C ALA A 245 10.14 -7.20 13.58
N TYR A 246 10.10 -5.95 14.04
CA TYR A 246 9.79 -5.59 15.44
C TYR A 246 8.29 -5.45 15.73
N ASN A 247 7.45 -5.64 14.73
CA ASN A 247 6.01 -5.34 14.78
C ASN A 247 5.12 -6.50 14.30
N LYS A 248 5.66 -7.71 14.16
CA LYS A 248 4.96 -8.88 13.59
C LYS A 248 3.68 -9.32 14.33
N ASP A 249 3.56 -8.99 15.62
CA ASP A 249 2.41 -9.38 16.43
C ASP A 249 1.38 -8.24 16.60
N ARG A 250 1.62 -7.08 15.97
CA ARG A 250 0.80 -5.90 16.17
C ARG A 250 -0.36 -5.81 15.19
N ARG A 251 -1.55 -5.85 15.76
CA ARG A 251 -2.81 -5.68 15.03
C ARG A 251 -2.96 -4.29 14.41
N GLY A 252 -3.44 -4.25 13.17
CA GLY A 252 -3.91 -3.03 12.52
C GLY A 252 -2.82 -2.14 11.92
N LEU A 253 -1.60 -2.67 11.76
CA LEU A 253 -0.58 -2.04 10.92
C LEU A 253 -0.90 -2.24 9.45
N ALA A 254 -0.73 -1.22 8.63
CA ALA A 254 -0.78 -1.36 7.19
C ALA A 254 0.53 -1.96 6.68
N LEU A 255 0.41 -3.00 5.87
CA LEU A 255 1.48 -3.73 5.21
C LEU A 255 1.32 -3.61 3.71
N ASP A 256 2.44 -3.69 2.99
CA ASP A 256 2.38 -3.88 1.54
C ASP A 256 1.71 -5.22 1.23
N GLY A 257 0.98 -5.28 0.11
CA GLY A 257 0.26 -6.46 -0.31
C GLY A 257 1.18 -7.68 -0.39
N ARG A 258 0.72 -8.81 0.15
CA ARG A 258 1.48 -10.06 0.21
C ARG A 258 1.12 -10.96 -0.97
N LEU A 259 2.12 -11.46 -1.69
CA LEU A 259 1.95 -12.56 -2.64
C LEU A 259 2.17 -13.88 -1.91
N LYS A 260 1.09 -14.63 -1.65
CA LYS A 260 1.12 -15.95 -1.00
C LYS A 260 1.90 -15.92 0.33
N HIS A 261 3.08 -16.54 0.38
CA HIS A 261 3.90 -16.70 1.58
C HIS A 261 5.17 -15.84 1.57
N GLU A 262 5.37 -14.97 0.58
CA GLU A 262 6.56 -14.10 0.51
C GLU A 262 6.61 -13.12 1.70
N ASP A 263 7.81 -12.67 2.03
CA ASP A 263 7.99 -11.61 3.02
C ASP A 263 7.37 -10.30 2.52
N THR A 264 6.87 -9.49 3.45
CA THR A 264 6.30 -8.17 3.18
C THR A 264 6.96 -7.12 4.07
N ASN A 265 6.70 -5.85 3.78
CA ASN A 265 7.15 -4.70 4.55
C ASN A 265 5.96 -3.95 5.16
N LEU A 266 6.25 -2.96 6.00
CA LEU A 266 5.27 -1.93 6.33
C LEU A 266 4.77 -1.29 5.04
N ALA A 267 3.51 -0.87 4.99
CA ALA A 267 2.94 -0.27 3.80
C ALA A 267 3.72 0.99 3.40
N SER A 268 4.04 1.09 2.13
CA SER A 268 4.68 2.26 1.55
C SER A 268 3.72 3.46 1.53
N SER A 269 4.24 4.68 1.70
CA SER A 269 3.42 5.89 1.65
C SER A 269 2.75 6.08 0.30
N SER A 270 1.42 6.23 0.31
CA SER A 270 0.64 6.53 -0.90
C SER A 270 0.79 8.01 -1.27
N VAL A 271 1.29 8.31 -2.48
CA VAL A 271 1.44 9.69 -2.98
C VAL A 271 0.14 10.10 -3.66
N ARG A 272 -0.36 11.29 -3.33
CA ARG A 272 -1.51 11.90 -3.99
C ARG A 272 -1.10 12.43 -5.36
N GLN A 273 -1.81 12.04 -6.41
CA GLN A 273 -2.21 13.03 -7.42
C GLN A 273 -3.36 13.82 -6.79
N GLU A 274 -3.38 15.15 -6.95
CA GLU A 274 -4.18 16.07 -6.11
C GLU A 274 -5.70 15.78 -6.06
N THR A 275 -6.20 14.94 -6.95
CA THR A 275 -7.59 14.48 -7.04
C THR A 275 -7.80 13.06 -6.47
N TRP A 276 -8.11 13.03 -5.17
CA TRP A 276 -8.98 12.04 -4.49
C TRP A 276 -8.40 10.85 -3.72
N LEU A 277 -9.31 10.34 -2.88
CA LEU A 277 -9.19 9.74 -1.56
C LEU A 277 -9.38 8.23 -1.66
N LEU A 278 -8.34 7.40 -1.48
CA LEU A 278 -8.60 5.98 -1.15
C LEU A 278 -7.71 5.39 -0.06
N PHE A 279 -6.45 5.77 0.08
CA PHE A 279 -5.67 5.46 1.30
C PHE A 279 -4.69 6.60 1.55
N LYS A 280 -4.82 7.30 2.68
CA LYS A 280 -3.75 8.19 3.15
C LYS A 280 -2.82 7.34 4.00
N GLY A 281 -1.60 7.18 3.49
CA GLY A 281 -0.44 6.73 4.23
C GLY A 281 0.57 7.88 4.34
N GLN A 282 0.17 9.00 4.93
CA GLN A 282 1.08 10.07 5.33
C GLN A 282 0.46 10.81 6.51
N VAL A 283 1.14 10.78 7.65
CA VAL A 283 1.92 11.88 8.22
C VAL A 283 2.76 11.18 9.28
N TYR A 284 4.10 11.31 9.23
CA TYR A 284 4.89 11.11 10.43
C TYR A 284 4.38 12.18 11.39
N ARG A 285 3.41 11.81 12.24
CA ARG A 285 3.02 12.69 13.33
C ARG A 285 4.12 12.49 14.34
N ILE A 286 5.05 13.43 14.31
CA ILE A 286 5.99 13.67 15.40
C ILE A 286 5.17 14.31 16.51
#